data_AF-E2AKB9-F1
#
_entry.id   AF-E2AKB9-F1
#
_cell.length_a   1.000
_cell.length_b   1.000
_cell.length_c   1.000
_cell.angle_alpha   90.00
_cell.angle_beta   90.00
_cell.angle_gamma   90.00
#
_symmetry.space_group_name_H-M   'P 1'
#
loop_
_entity.id
_entity.type
_entity.pdbx_description
1 polymer ?
#
loop_
_entity_poly.entity_id
_entity_poly.type
_entity_poly.pdbx_seq_one_letter_code
_entity_poly.pdbx_strand_id
1 'polypeptide(L)'
;LLMSIEKFMEISKYRERIVLQKYVNRYAMFISTVAISFFVAGITVIFSPLFLSQEFPLDVWYPFSTESLLRKFILYIMQIFTITQTVFCLDVDIMIAVILFYSTVKLEILASEVEQATNEIDIISCIRKHQEII
;
A
#
# COMPACT_ATOMS: atom_id res chain seq x y z
N LEU A 1 2.21 12.67 5.23
CA LEU A 1 2.05 12.26 3.81
C LEU A 1 0.81 12.84 3.16
N LEU A 2 -0.40 12.53 3.66
CA LEU A 2 -1.67 13.02 3.07
C LEU A 2 -1.71 14.54 2.90
N MET A 3 -1.36 15.31 3.94
CA MET A 3 -1.29 16.78 3.85
C MET A 3 -0.30 17.32 2.80
N SER A 4 0.82 16.63 2.55
CA SER A 4 1.79 17.10 1.53
C SER A 4 1.31 16.78 0.12
N ILE A 5 0.60 15.65 -0.05
CA ILE A 5 -0.07 15.29 -1.31
C ILE A 5 -1.21 16.27 -1.58
N GLU A 6 -2.02 16.58 -0.57
CA GLU A 6 -3.15 17.52 -0.67
C GLU A 6 -2.68 18.93 -1.06
N LYS A 7 -1.68 19.47 -0.36
CA LYS A 7 -1.09 20.77 -0.70
C LYS A 7 -0.46 20.80 -2.10
N PHE A 8 0.16 19.69 -2.52
CA PHE A 8 0.69 19.56 -3.88
C PHE A 8 -0.42 19.55 -4.94
N MET A 9 -1.52 18.85 -4.67
CA MET A 9 -2.71 18.84 -5.52
C MET A 9 -3.30 20.24 -5.68
N GLU A 10 -3.38 21.03 -4.60
CA GLU A 10 -3.87 22.40 -4.65
C GLU A 10 -3.03 23.32 -5.55
N ILE A 11 -1.71 23.23 -5.44
CA ILE A 11 -0.75 24.12 -6.13
C ILE A 11 -0.51 23.69 -7.60
N SER A 12 -0.72 22.41 -7.93
CA SER A 12 -0.44 21.86 -9.26
C SER A 12 -1.27 22.48 -10.39
N LYS A 13 -0.62 22.73 -11.54
CA LYS A 13 -1.27 23.29 -12.73
C LYS A 13 -2.26 22.30 -13.34
N TYR A 14 -3.25 22.80 -14.11
CA TYR A 14 -4.28 21.97 -14.75
C TYR A 14 -3.72 20.76 -15.55
N ARG A 15 -2.60 20.94 -16.24
CA ARG A 15 -1.93 19.88 -17.02
C ARG A 15 -1.30 18.80 -16.12
N GLU A 16 -0.68 19.21 -15.01
CA GLU A 16 -0.12 18.31 -14.00
C GLU A 16 -1.24 17.51 -13.33
N ARG A 17 -2.38 18.15 -13.01
CA ARG A 17 -3.54 17.46 -12.43
C ARG A 17 -4.08 16.35 -13.31
N ILE A 18 -4.11 16.51 -14.64
CA ILE A 18 -4.58 15.46 -15.56
C ILE A 18 -3.66 14.23 -15.51
N VAL A 19 -2.35 14.45 -15.54
CA VAL A 19 -1.35 13.38 -15.43
C VAL A 19 -1.49 12.69 -14.08
N LEU A 20 -1.52 13.48 -13.00
CA LEU A 20 -1.64 13.01 -11.63
C LEU A 20 -2.93 12.22 -11.41
N GLN A 21 -4.06 12.67 -11.95
CA GLN A 21 -5.35 11.99 -11.82
C GLN A 21 -5.41 10.68 -12.62
N LYS A 22 -4.82 10.63 -13.81
CA LYS A 22 -4.69 9.38 -14.58
C LYS A 22 -3.89 8.34 -13.79
N TYR A 23 -2.78 8.77 -13.20
CA TYR A 23 -1.89 7.93 -12.42
C TYR A 23 -2.53 7.50 -11.09
N VAL A 24 -3.21 8.41 -10.38
CA VAL A 24 -3.99 8.11 -9.17
C VAL A 24 -5.10 7.11 -9.46
N ASN A 25 -5.85 7.28 -10.55
CA ASN A 25 -6.94 6.36 -10.87
C ASN A 25 -6.43 4.94 -11.19
N ARG A 26 -5.34 4.84 -11.97
CA ARG A 26 -4.70 3.56 -12.26
C ARG A 26 -4.16 2.89 -11.00
N TYR A 27 -3.51 3.66 -10.14
CA TYR A 27 -2.86 3.15 -8.94
C TYR A 27 -3.88 2.79 -7.84
N ALA A 28 -4.94 3.58 -7.69
CA ALA A 28 -6.07 3.27 -6.80
C ALA A 28 -6.75 1.95 -7.21
N MET A 29 -6.95 1.73 -8.52
CA MET A 29 -7.48 0.45 -9.02
C MET A 29 -6.55 -0.72 -8.69
N PHE A 30 -5.23 -0.55 -8.88
CA PHE A 30 -4.24 -1.58 -8.53
C PHE A 30 -4.23 -1.88 -7.03
N ILE A 31 -4.06 -0.87 -6.17
CA ILE A 31 -4.09 -1.05 -4.71
C ILE A 31 -5.39 -1.70 -4.27
N SER A 32 -6.53 -1.23 -4.77
CA SER A 32 -7.84 -1.76 -4.39
C SER A 32 -7.95 -3.24 -4.76
N THR A 33 -7.48 -3.63 -5.95
CA THR A 33 -7.45 -5.02 -6.40
C THR A 33 -6.59 -5.89 -5.47
N VAL A 34 -5.39 -5.40 -5.13
CA VAL A 34 -4.48 -6.11 -4.21
C VAL A 34 -5.11 -6.23 -2.82
N ALA A 35 -5.62 -5.14 -2.26
CA ALA A 35 -6.29 -5.14 -0.96
C ALA A 35 -7.44 -6.14 -0.91
N ILE A 36 -8.35 -6.11 -1.91
CA ILE A 36 -9.46 -7.05 -2.01
C ILE A 36 -8.95 -8.49 -2.07
N SER A 37 -7.90 -8.75 -2.86
CA SER A 37 -7.35 -10.11 -2.98
C SER A 37 -6.80 -10.65 -1.65
N PHE A 38 -6.16 -9.81 -0.84
CA PHE A 38 -5.67 -10.20 0.49
C PHE A 38 -6.79 -10.37 1.51
N PHE A 39 -7.82 -9.53 1.47
CA PHE A 39 -9.02 -9.73 2.29
C PHE A 39 -9.70 -11.06 1.98
N VAL A 40 -9.89 -11.37 0.68
CA VAL A 40 -10.46 -12.64 0.23
C VAL A 40 -9.58 -13.81 0.67
N ALA A 41 -8.26 -13.70 0.55
CA ALA A 41 -7.33 -14.72 1.01
C ALA A 41 -7.43 -14.96 2.53
N GLY A 42 -7.46 -13.89 3.34
CA GLY A 42 -7.61 -13.97 4.79
C GLY A 42 -8.90 -14.65 5.20
N ILE A 43 -10.04 -14.27 4.58
CA ILE A 43 -11.34 -14.92 4.78
C ILE A 43 -11.26 -16.41 4.43
N THR A 44 -10.66 -16.73 3.28
CA THR A 44 -10.53 -18.12 2.82
C THR A 44 -9.71 -18.97 3.82
N VAL A 45 -8.64 -18.42 4.39
CA VAL A 45 -7.83 -19.11 5.40
C VAL A 45 -8.62 -19.29 6.70
N ILE A 46 -9.34 -18.26 7.17
CA ILE A 46 -10.16 -18.35 8.39
C ILE A 46 -11.24 -19.44 8.27
N PHE A 47 -11.86 -19.57 7.10
CA PHE A 47 -12.90 -20.58 6.83
C PHE A 47 -12.36 -21.90 6.27
N SER A 48 -11.04 -22.03 6.08
CA SER A 48 -10.41 -23.24 5.55
C SER A 48 -10.80 -24.53 6.32
N PRO A 49 -10.97 -24.52 7.66
CA PRO A 49 -11.32 -25.73 8.42
C PRO A 49 -12.75 -26.24 8.16
N LEU A 50 -13.62 -25.43 7.53
CA LEU A 50 -14.96 -25.87 7.15
C LEU A 50 -14.94 -26.75 5.91
N PHE A 51 -13.94 -26.59 5.05
CA PHE A 51 -13.82 -27.28 3.77
C PHE A 51 -12.73 -28.36 3.79
N LEU A 52 -11.73 -28.20 4.66
CA LEU A 52 -10.61 -29.12 4.85
C LEU A 52 -10.77 -29.85 6.18
N SER A 53 -10.27 -31.09 6.27
CA SER A 53 -10.24 -31.86 7.52
C SER A 53 -9.16 -31.37 8.51
N GLN A 54 -9.06 -30.06 8.70
CA GLN A 54 -8.12 -29.41 9.61
C GLN A 54 -8.85 -28.98 10.90
N GLU A 55 -8.18 -29.09 12.06
CA GLU A 55 -8.77 -28.63 13.33
C GLU A 55 -8.73 -27.10 13.49
N PHE A 56 -7.77 -26.44 12.84
CA PHE A 56 -7.51 -25.01 12.99
C PHE A 56 -7.24 -24.36 11.62
N PRO A 57 -7.48 -23.04 11.47
CA PRO A 57 -7.21 -22.29 10.24
C PRO A 57 -5.75 -22.36 9.77
N LEU A 58 -4.81 -22.40 10.72
CA LEU A 58 -3.38 -22.51 10.48
C LEU A 58 -2.86 -23.85 10.99
N ASP A 59 -2.04 -24.49 10.16
CA ASP A 59 -1.29 -25.68 10.53
C ASP A 59 -0.05 -25.28 11.34
N VAL A 60 -0.16 -25.36 12.66
CA VAL A 60 0.88 -24.94 13.62
C VAL A 60 1.10 -26.05 14.63
N TRP A 61 2.36 -26.39 14.86
CA TRP A 61 2.74 -27.32 15.92
C TRP A 61 2.73 -26.63 17.29
N TYR A 62 2.02 -27.21 18.25
CA TYR A 62 1.96 -26.73 19.63
C TYR A 62 2.70 -27.69 20.57
N PRO A 63 3.61 -27.21 21.45
CA PRO A 63 4.32 -28.05 22.43
C PRO A 63 3.45 -28.52 23.61
N PHE A 64 2.13 -28.36 23.52
CA PHE A 64 1.16 -28.66 24.57
C PHE A 64 -0.10 -29.28 23.98
N SER A 65 -0.85 -30.04 24.79
CA SER A 65 -2.09 -30.71 24.36
C SER A 65 -3.17 -29.69 23.97
N THR A 66 -3.70 -29.83 22.76
CA THR A 66 -4.81 -29.06 22.23
C THR A 66 -6.16 -29.73 22.48
N GLU A 67 -6.24 -30.84 23.21
CA GLU A 67 -7.48 -31.63 23.31
C GLU A 67 -8.62 -30.93 24.06
N SER A 68 -8.32 -30.04 25.00
CA SER A 68 -9.36 -29.38 25.79
C SER A 68 -10.09 -28.31 24.98
N LEU A 69 -11.43 -28.33 25.06
CA LEU A 69 -12.30 -27.41 24.31
C LEU A 69 -11.96 -25.93 24.56
N LEU A 70 -11.65 -25.54 25.80
CA LEU A 70 -11.25 -24.17 26.13
C LEU A 70 -9.94 -23.77 25.44
N ARG A 71 -8.94 -24.67 25.40
CA ARG A 71 -7.67 -24.39 24.71
C ARG A 71 -7.88 -24.27 23.21
N LYS A 72 -8.67 -25.17 22.60
CA LYS A 72 -9.03 -25.06 21.17
C LYS A 72 -9.67 -23.72 20.85
N PHE A 73 -10.64 -23.28 21.66
CA PHE A 73 -11.32 -22.01 21.43
C PHE A 73 -10.35 -20.80 21.51
N ILE A 74 -9.50 -20.74 22.54
CA ILE A 74 -8.52 -19.67 22.70
C ILE A 74 -7.54 -19.66 21.53
N LEU A 75 -7.02 -20.82 21.14
CA LEU A 75 -6.09 -20.93 20.00
C LEU A 75 -6.74 -20.48 18.69
N TYR A 76 -7.99 -20.85 18.46
CA TYR A 76 -8.72 -20.46 17.26
C TYR A 76 -8.87 -18.94 17.16
N ILE A 77 -9.24 -18.28 18.27
CA ILE A 77 -9.32 -16.81 18.32
C ILE A 77 -7.95 -16.16 18.09
N MET A 78 -6.90 -16.69 18.71
CA MET A 78 -5.53 -16.19 18.51
C MET A 78 -5.08 -16.33 17.05
N GLN A 79 -5.36 -17.46 16.41
CA GLN A 79 -5.03 -17.66 15.00
C GLN A 79 -5.80 -16.69 14.10
N ILE A 80 -7.10 -16.45 14.34
CA ILE A 80 -7.87 -15.43 13.61
C ILE A 80 -7.22 -14.05 13.77
N PHE A 81 -6.82 -13.70 15.00
CA PHE A 81 -6.16 -12.43 15.26
C PHE A 81 -4.85 -12.31 14.47
N THR A 82 -4.01 -13.35 14.46
CA THR A 82 -2.76 -13.37 13.69
C THR A 82 -3.00 -13.28 12.18
N ILE A 83 -3.99 -14.00 11.63
CA ILE A 83 -4.36 -13.92 10.20
C ILE A 83 -4.79 -12.48 9.87
N THR A 84 -5.65 -11.92 10.71
CA THR A 84 -6.16 -10.54 10.55
C THR A 84 -5.01 -9.53 10.58
N GLN A 85 -4.12 -9.63 11.57
CA GLN A 85 -2.93 -8.78 11.66
C GLN A 85 -2.06 -8.89 10.41
N THR A 86 -1.89 -10.10 9.86
CA THR A 86 -1.10 -10.33 8.65
C THR A 86 -1.73 -9.64 7.43
N VAL A 87 -3.07 -9.67 7.31
CA VAL A 87 -3.78 -8.92 6.25
C VAL A 87 -3.56 -7.42 6.39
N PHE A 88 -3.54 -6.88 7.62
CA PHE A 88 -3.25 -5.46 7.87
C PHE A 88 -1.79 -5.07 7.63
N CYS A 89 -0.82 -5.99 7.64
CA CYS A 89 0.57 -5.66 7.32
C CYS A 89 0.73 -5.08 5.90
N LEU A 90 -0.20 -5.38 4.99
CA LEU A 90 -0.28 -4.84 3.63
C LEU A 90 -0.38 -3.30 3.63
N ASP A 91 -0.87 -2.67 4.70
CA ASP A 91 -0.93 -1.21 4.82
C ASP A 91 0.47 -0.56 4.71
N VAL A 92 1.51 -1.23 5.21
CA VAL A 92 2.89 -0.75 5.09
C VAL A 92 3.35 -0.78 3.64
N ASP A 93 3.05 -1.86 2.92
CA ASP A 93 3.39 -2.00 1.50
C ASP A 93 2.65 -0.97 0.65
N ILE A 94 1.36 -0.73 0.94
CA ILE A 94 0.57 0.34 0.31
C ILE A 94 1.21 1.70 0.57
N MET A 95 1.62 1.99 1.81
CA MET A 95 2.25 3.27 2.16
C MET A 95 3.55 3.49 1.39
N ILE A 96 4.42 2.48 1.32
CA ILE A 96 5.67 2.55 0.57
C ILE A 96 5.38 2.79 -0.92
N ALA A 97 4.44 2.04 -1.49
CA ALA A 97 4.12 2.17 -2.90
C ALA A 97 3.48 3.53 -3.22
N VAL A 98 2.68 4.12 -2.32
CA VAL A 98 2.18 5.51 -2.43
C VAL A 98 3.34 6.51 -2.42
N ILE A 99 4.35 6.34 -1.57
CA ILE A 99 5.53 7.21 -1.51
C ILE A 99 6.32 7.14 -2.81
N LEU A 100 6.64 5.93 -3.27
CA LEU A 100 7.39 5.72 -4.52
C LEU A 100 6.66 6.35 -5.72
N PHE A 101 5.35 6.19 -5.75
CA PHE A 101 4.50 6.79 -6.76
C PHE A 101 4.53 8.31 -6.73
N TYR A 102 4.36 8.92 -5.54
CA TYR A 102 4.42 10.36 -5.38
C TYR A 102 5.77 10.92 -5.83
N SER A 103 6.86 10.24 -5.47
CA SER A 103 8.21 10.58 -5.93
C SER A 103 8.34 10.47 -7.45
N THR A 104 7.76 9.43 -8.07
CA THR A 104 7.78 9.24 -9.52
C THR A 104 7.08 10.39 -10.24
N VAL A 105 5.89 10.79 -9.78
CA VAL A 105 5.14 11.93 -10.37
C VAL A 105 5.96 13.21 -10.29
N LYS A 106 6.59 13.48 -9.14
CA LYS A 106 7.47 14.65 -8.98
C LYS A 106 8.67 14.62 -9.92
N LEU A 107 9.29 13.45 -10.09
CA LEU A 107 10.42 13.29 -11.00
C LEU A 107 10.01 13.46 -12.47
N GLU A 108 8.82 12.99 -12.86
CA GLU A 108 8.29 13.17 -14.22
C GLU A 108 8.01 14.66 -14.52
N ILE A 109 7.46 15.39 -13.56
CA ILE A 109 7.27 16.85 -13.68
C ILE A 109 8.62 17.57 -13.79
N LEU A 110 9.59 17.23 -12.93
CA LEU A 110 10.94 17.79 -12.98
C LEU A 110 11.62 17.52 -14.33
N ALA A 111 11.52 16.30 -14.85
CA ALA A 111 12.08 15.94 -16.15
C ALA A 111 11.46 16.77 -17.28
N SER A 112 10.13 16.97 -17.24
CA SER A 112 9.41 17.80 -18.22
C SER A 112 9.81 19.28 -18.16
N GLU A 113 10.03 19.83 -16.96
CA GLU A 113 10.51 21.21 -16.79
C GLU A 113 11.96 21.37 -17.27
N VAL A 114 12.84 20.39 -17.02
CA VAL A 114 14.24 20.39 -17.49
C VAL A 114 14.31 20.29 -19.01
N GLU A 115 13.50 19.45 -19.65
CA GLU A 115 13.46 19.31 -21.11
C GLU A 115 13.02 20.60 -21.82
N GLN A 116 12.15 21.39 -21.18
CA GLN A 116 11.67 22.68 -21.70
C GLN A 116 12.60 23.86 -21.41
N ALA A 117 13.62 23.67 -20.55
CA ALA A 117 14.53 24.73 -20.16
C ALA A 117 15.55 25.04 -21.27
N THR A 118 15.64 26.30 -21.68
CA THR A 118 16.48 26.72 -22.81
C THR A 118 17.91 27.09 -22.40
N ASN A 119 18.15 27.38 -21.11
CA ASN A 119 19.46 27.78 -20.59
C ASN A 119 19.89 26.94 -19.37
N GLU A 120 21.20 26.80 -19.19
CA GLU A 120 21.81 26.06 -18.08
C GLU A 120 21.41 26.60 -16.68
N ILE A 121 21.17 27.91 -16.59
CA ILE A 121 20.69 28.58 -15.37
C ILE A 121 19.25 28.17 -15.03
N ASP A 122 18.40 27.97 -16.04
CA ASP A 122 17.01 27.55 -15.85
C ASP A 122 16.94 26.09 -15.37
N ILE A 123 17.85 25.24 -15.86
CA ILE A 123 18.02 23.85 -15.40
C ILE A 123 18.45 23.81 -13.92
N ILE A 124 19.46 24.59 -13.54
CA ILE A 124 19.95 24.66 -12.14
C ILE A 124 18.86 25.18 -11.19
N SER A 125 18.08 26.16 -11.63
CA SER A 125 16.94 26.71 -10.85
C SER A 125 15.84 25.67 -10.65
N CYS A 126 15.51 24.91 -11.70
CA CYS A 126 14.51 23.85 -11.65
C CYS A 126 14.92 22.70 -10.70
N ILE A 127 16.20 22.30 -10.72
CA ILE A 127 16.76 21.29 -9.81
C ILE A 127 16.75 21.79 -8.36
N ARG A 128 17.17 23.04 -8.06
CA ARG A 128 17.13 23.60 -6.70
C ARG A 128 15.70 23.66 -6.15
N LYS A 129 14.74 24.05 -6.98
CA LYS A 129 13.33 24.14 -6.60
C LYS A 129 12.74 22.78 -6.23
N HIS A 130 13.18 21.69 -6.86
CA HIS A 130 12.72 20.34 -6.54
C HIS A 130 13.55 19.66 -5.43
N GLN A 131 14.79 20.09 -5.16
CA GLN A 131 15.60 19.60 -4.04
C GLN A 131 15.07 20.02 -2.66
N GLU A 132 14.41 21.18 -2.53
CA GLU A 132 13.81 21.62 -1.25
C GLU A 132 12.49 20.89 -0.90
N ILE A 133 11.93 20.09 -1.82
CA ILE A 133 10.60 19.47 -1.70
C ILE A 133 10.68 17.94 -1.62
N ILE A 134 11.89 17.36 -1.66
CA ILE A 134 12.18 15.94 -1.38
C ILE A 134 12.53 15.80 0.09
#